data_AF-A0A380TUW0-F1
#
_entry.id   AF-A0A380TUW0-F1
#
_cell.length_a   1.000
_cell.length_b   1.000
_cell.length_c   1.000
_cell.angle_alpha   90.00
_cell.angle_beta   90.00
_cell.angle_gamma   90.00
#
_symmetry.space_group_name_H-M   'P 1'
#
loop_
_entity.id
_entity.type
_entity.pdbx_description
1 polymer ?
#
loop_
_entity_poly.entity_id
_entity_poly.type
_entity_poly.pdbx_seq_one_letter_code
_entity_poly.pdbx_strand_id
1 'polypeptide(L)' 'MKKPNQLRKILEQSHQDFVKNPDRLQLYVDGGQVVATGSTSLSFEYRYTLNIICRRSNLI' A
#
# COMPACT_ATOMS: atom_id res chain seq x y z
N MET A 1 1.37 -0.21 -10.23
CA MET A 1 1.25 -0.21 -8.75
C MET A 1 1.86 -1.46 -8.08
N LYS A 2 3.13 -1.81 -8.38
CA LYS A 2 3.75 -3.04 -7.81
C LYS A 2 4.05 -2.91 -6.31
N LYS A 3 4.62 -1.77 -5.88
CA LYS A 3 5.04 -1.54 -4.48
C LYS A 3 3.87 -1.66 -3.47
N PRO A 4 2.70 -1.01 -3.65
CA PRO A 4 1.60 -1.16 -2.69
C PRO A 4 1.04 -2.58 -2.62
N ASN A 5 0.93 -3.27 -3.77
CA ASN A 5 0.42 -4.64 -3.81
C ASN A 5 1.38 -5.62 -3.11
N GLN A 6 2.69 -5.45 -3.28
CA GLN A 6 3.69 -6.24 -2.57
C GLN A 6 3.63 -5.99 -1.06
N LEU A 7 3.51 -4.73 -0.64
CA LEU A 7 3.40 -4.38 0.77
C LEU A 7 2.12 -4.95 1.39
N ARG A 8 0.97 -4.85 0.69
CA ARG A 8 -0.30 -5.47 1.11
C ARG A 8 -0.12 -6.95 1.37
N LYS A 9 0.47 -7.69 0.43
CA LYS A 9 0.67 -9.14 0.56
C LYS A 9 1.52 -9.49 1.79
N ILE A 10 2.59 -8.74 2.05
CA ILE A 10 3.45 -8.94 3.22
C ILE A 10 2.65 -8.68 4.51
N LEU A 11 1.87 -7.60 4.56
CA LEU A 11 1.05 -7.24 5.72
C LEU A 11 -0.07 -8.27 5.99
N GLU A 12 -0.75 -8.73 4.95
CA GLU A 12 -1.76 -9.80 5.06
C GLU A 12 -1.15 -11.08 5.65
N GLN A 13 0.08 -11.42 5.25
CA GLN A 13 0.79 -12.61 5.74
C GLN A 13 1.41 -12.44 7.12
N SER A 14 1.51 -11.22 7.64
CA SER A 14 2.17 -10.95 8.93
C SER A 14 1.38 -11.40 10.16
N HIS A 15 0.05 -11.53 10.04
CA HIS A 15 -0.80 -11.94 11.16
C HIS A 15 -2.06 -12.65 10.67
N GLN A 16 -2.45 -13.74 11.34
CA GLN A 16 -3.58 -14.58 10.91
C GLN A 16 -4.91 -13.82 10.85
N ASP A 17 -5.13 -12.83 11.72
CA ASP A 17 -6.32 -11.98 11.67
C ASP A 17 -6.50 -11.24 10.35
N PHE A 18 -5.41 -10.79 9.71
CA PHE A 18 -5.48 -10.09 8.43
C PHE A 18 -5.73 -11.05 7.27
N VAL A 19 -5.25 -12.29 7.35
CA VAL A 19 -5.61 -13.36 6.40
C VAL A 19 -7.10 -13.69 6.49
N LYS A 20 -7.61 -13.87 7.72
CA LYS A 20 -9.01 -14.24 7.95
C LYS A 20 -9.99 -13.09 7.72
N ASN A 21 -9.56 -11.84 7.93
CA ASN A 21 -10.39 -10.65 7.84
C ASN A 21 -9.64 -9.56 7.06
N PRO A 22 -9.54 -9.68 5.72
CA PRO A 22 -8.78 -8.75 4.89
C PRO A 22 -9.28 -7.31 4.99
N ASP A 23 -10.57 -7.09 5.29
CA ASP A 23 -11.16 -5.75 5.46
C ASP A 23 -10.60 -4.97 6.67
N ARG A 24 -9.92 -5.67 7.60
CA ARG A 24 -9.22 -5.04 8.73
C ARG A 24 -7.91 -4.38 8.32
N LEU A 25 -7.42 -4.67 7.11
CA LEU A 25 -6.26 -4.04 6.51
C LEU A 25 -6.70 -3.24 5.29
N GLN A 26 -6.72 -1.92 5.42
CA GLN A 26 -7.10 -1.03 4.33
C GLN A 26 -5.90 -0.21 3.88
N LEU A 27 -5.66 -0.17 2.56
CA LEU A 27 -4.59 0.60 1.94
C LEU A 27 -5.20 1.56 0.93
N TYR A 28 -4.77 2.82 0.97
CA TYR A 28 -5.24 3.87 0.07
C TYR A 28 -4.06 4.67 -0.45
N VAL A 29 -4.12 5.03 -1.72
CA VAL A 29 -3.15 5.92 -2.34
C VAL A 29 -3.75 7.32 -2.37
N ASP A 30 -3.00 8.31 -1.90
CA ASP A 30 -3.39 9.72 -1.93
C ASP A 30 -2.30 10.60 -2.53
N GLY A 31 -2.68 11.76 -3.05
CA GLY A 31 -1.76 12.74 -3.65
C GLY A 31 -0.94 12.19 -4.83
N GLY A 32 -1.53 11.32 -5.64
CA GLY A 32 -0.85 10.66 -6.76
C GLY A 32 -0.37 11.64 -7.83
N GLN A 33 0.91 11.56 -8.18
CA GLN A 33 1.54 12.38 -9.22
C GLN A 33 2.49 11.55 -10.09
N VAL A 34 2.57 11.90 -11.36
CA VAL A 34 3.60 11.42 -12.28
C VAL A 34 4.60 12.55 -12.48
N VAL A 35 5.86 12.32 -12.12
CA VAL A 35 6.91 13.34 -12.16
C VAL A 35 7.99 12.89 -13.12
N ALA A 36 8.30 13.72 -14.12
CA ALA A 36 9.44 13.50 -14.99
C ALA A 36 10.73 13.61 -14.17
N THR A 37 11.66 12.67 -14.37
CA THR A 37 12.89 12.59 -13.56
C THR A 37 14.05 13.42 -14.13
N GLY A 38 13.84 14.10 -15.26
CA GLY A 38 14.83 14.98 -15.89
C GLY A 38 15.99 14.24 -16.58
N SER A 39 15.84 12.94 -16.85
CA SER A 39 16.80 12.15 -17.64
C SER A 39 16.82 12.57 -19.11
N THR A 40 17.94 12.33 -19.80
CA THR A 40 18.05 12.45 -21.27
C THR A 40 17.16 11.45 -22.02
N SER A 41 16.68 10.42 -21.33
CA SER A 41 15.70 9.44 -21.81
C SER A 41 14.32 9.66 -21.18
N LEU A 42 13.28 9.09 -21.79
CA LEU A 42 11.92 9.13 -21.24
C LEU A 42 11.88 8.39 -19.88
N SER A 43 11.93 9.15 -18.79
CA SER A 43 11.95 8.63 -17.43
C SER A 43 11.02 9.45 -16.55
N PHE A 44 10.22 8.72 -15.77
CA PHE A 44 9.23 9.28 -14.86
C PHE A 44 9.11 8.41 -13.61
N GLU A 45 8.63 9.00 -12.54
CA GLU A 45 8.31 8.30 -11.30
C GLU A 45 6.88 8.59 -10.83
N TYR A 46 6.31 7.63 -10.11
CA TYR A 46 5.05 7.80 -9.42
C TYR A 46 5.34 8.23 -7.98
N ARG A 47 4.91 9.45 -7.63
CA ARG A 47 4.91 9.93 -6.24
C ARG A 47 3.50 9.82 -5.68
N TYR A 48 3.40 9.31 -4.47
CA TYR A 48 2.14 9.20 -3.75
C TYR A 48 2.39 8.94 -2.28
N THR A 49 1.39 9.25 -1.46
CA THR A 49 1.31 8.80 -0.08
C THR A 49 0.53 7.49 -0.04
N LEU A 50 1.10 6.46 0.57
CA LEU A 50 0.38 5.21 0.84
C LEU A 50 -0.09 5.22 2.30
N ASN A 51 -1.38 5.42 2.49
CA ASN A 51 -2.01 5.39 3.80
C ASN A 51 -2.42 3.94 4.13
N ILE A 52 -2.08 3.47 5.33
CA ILE A 52 -2.35 2.11 5.77
C ILE A 52 -3.11 2.17 7.10
N ILE A 53 -4.28 1.55 7.15
CA ILE A 53 -5.09 1.43 8.35
C ILE A 53 -5.23 -0.04 8.71
N CYS A 54 -4.81 -0.37 9.94
CA CYS A 54 -4.89 -1.71 10.51
C CYS A 54 -5.83 -1.69 11.72
N ARG A 55 -6.88 -2.51 11.70
CA ARG A 55 -7.81 -2.67 12.83
C ARG A 55 -7.56 -3.98 13.55
N ARG A 56 -7.49 -3.92 14.89
CA ARG A 56 -7.40 -5.12 15.75
C ARG A 56 -8.78 -5.75 15.93
N SER A 57 -8.84 -7.07 16.07
CA SER A 57 -10.02 -7.71 16.69
C SER A 57 -10.15 -7.24 18.13
N ASN A 58 -11.34 -6.79 18.52
CA ASN A 58 -11.70 -6.78 19.93
C ASN A 58 -12.04 -8.23 20.31
N LEU A 59 -11.21 -8.82 21.18
CA LEU A 59 -11.58 -10.04 21.88
C LEU A 59 -12.51 -9.62 23.03
N ILE A 60 -13.72 -10.17 23.03
CA ILE A 60 -14.65 -10.14 24.16
C ILE A 60 -14.25 -11.23 25.15
#